data_AF-A0A2S2KQQ5-F1
#
_entry.id   AF-A0A2S2KQQ5-F1
#
_cell.length_a   1.000
_cell.length_b   1.000
_cell.length_c   1.000
_cell.angle_alpha   90.00
_cell.angle_beta   90.00
_cell.angle_gamma   90.00
#
_symmetry.space_group_name_H-M   'P 1'
#
loop_
_entity.id
_entity.type
_entity.pdbx_description
1 polymer ?
#
loop_
_entity_poly.entity_id
_entity_poly.type
_entity_poly.pdbx_seq_one_letter_code
_entity_poly.pdbx_strand_id
1 'polypeptide(L)'
;MAIFVIDKKIKFLFVLLIISLGVSFLAWSEYAIFADSDNDGTSDSFDNCPLNPNMDQSDFDLDKSGDVCDTDDDNDGVKDNLDQFDTDPLEWADFDFDNLGANQDSDDDNDGLTDMEDSFPILVSQKLVEENLSEIESCAILETGTSKLLCYSQFFQSLVVKEENNVDTLELALSLTQLGAVDDCHFISHEIGHAAYAENSNIFENLSGVDGSVCRGGFYHGVMAAYFHELQENNKDMGEYKTICNDFIGKPEYTKCVHGLGHGITHYFINDLNSAINACDQMSFYQSSICVGGVFMQYTDDELTRSTSIKQDIQNICPKSDLRIFDYQQCRDNLGLSIAFHTDHDLEEGSKLCDMIIDDMGKQYCHRGLEREINDAKEYKVYDPTKGVRELMQPVWIKENDSNKWIVDFRSPSKISNVVYDETTKMMQFSFDAPYRIIIYMSTDLLPENPVVMINGQQNDFEIQHGLYDNHSMIQIMPKNSGVVLIS
;
A
#
# COMPACT_ATOMS: atom_id res chain seq x y z
N MET A 1 52.30 70.32 -35.70
CA MET A 1 53.06 69.08 -35.42
C MET A 1 53.37 69.07 -33.93
N ALA A 2 52.56 68.38 -33.12
CA ALA A 2 52.86 68.15 -31.71
C ALA A 2 53.12 66.65 -31.55
N ILE A 3 54.39 66.27 -31.59
CA ILE A 3 54.82 64.89 -31.39
C ILE A 3 54.76 64.64 -29.89
N PHE A 4 53.73 63.91 -29.45
CA PHE A 4 53.64 63.42 -28.07
C PHE A 4 54.81 62.47 -27.81
N VAL A 5 55.85 62.97 -27.13
CA VAL A 5 56.93 62.14 -26.61
C VAL A 5 56.41 61.43 -25.38
N ILE A 6 55.80 60.27 -25.58
CA ILE A 6 55.45 59.37 -24.47
C ILE A 6 56.77 58.88 -23.85
N ASP A 7 56.96 59.17 -22.56
CA ASP A 7 58.13 58.77 -21.77
C ASP A 7 58.40 57.26 -21.94
N LYS A 8 59.68 56.88 -22.14
CA LYS A 8 60.12 55.49 -22.21
C LYS A 8 59.63 54.66 -21.01
N LYS A 9 59.51 55.27 -19.83
CA LYS A 9 58.98 54.61 -18.62
C LYS A 9 57.49 54.27 -18.74
N ILE A 10 56.69 55.14 -19.37
CA ILE A 10 55.25 54.92 -19.57
C ILE A 10 55.00 53.85 -20.64
N LYS A 11 55.79 53.84 -21.73
CA LYS A 11 55.74 52.75 -22.72
C LYS A 11 56.11 51.40 -22.10
N PHE A 12 57.12 51.38 -21.23
CA PHE A 12 57.54 50.15 -20.54
C PHE A 12 56.47 49.66 -19.55
N LEU A 13 55.82 50.57 -18.81
CA LEU A 13 54.69 50.26 -17.93
C LEU A 13 53.48 49.71 -18.71
N PHE A 14 53.15 50.28 -19.87
CA PHE A 14 52.07 49.77 -20.71
C PHE A 14 52.37 48.37 -21.26
N VAL A 15 53.62 48.11 -21.66
CA VAL A 15 54.05 46.77 -22.10
C VAL A 15 53.98 45.76 -20.95
N LEU A 16 54.44 46.13 -19.75
CA LEU A 16 54.32 45.26 -18.56
C LEU A 16 52.87 45.01 -18.16
N LEU A 17 51.98 46.00 -18.29
CA LEU A 17 50.56 45.84 -18.01
C LEU A 17 49.88 44.91 -19.01
N ILE A 18 50.21 45.03 -20.31
CA ILE A 18 49.70 44.13 -21.36
C ILE A 18 50.23 42.71 -21.17
N ILE A 19 51.51 42.55 -20.81
CA ILE A 19 52.09 41.24 -20.49
C ILE A 19 51.43 40.67 -19.24
N SER A 20 51.24 41.46 -18.18
CA SER A 20 50.54 41.04 -16.96
C SER A 20 49.12 40.61 -17.25
N LEU A 21 48.33 41.42 -17.97
CA LEU A 21 46.95 41.08 -18.35
C LEU A 21 46.89 39.84 -19.25
N GLY A 22 47.84 39.70 -20.19
CA GLY A 22 47.93 38.52 -21.06
C GLY A 22 48.30 37.24 -20.32
N VAL A 23 49.22 37.31 -19.35
CA VAL A 23 49.61 36.16 -18.52
C VAL A 23 48.49 35.79 -17.55
N SER A 24 47.75 36.77 -17.01
CA SER A 24 46.53 36.51 -16.23
C SER A 24 45.44 35.83 -17.06
N PHE A 25 45.26 36.26 -18.32
CA PHE A 25 44.25 35.71 -19.22
C PHE A 25 44.59 34.26 -19.63
N LEU A 26 45.87 33.97 -19.87
CA LEU A 26 46.35 32.62 -20.16
C LEU A 26 46.29 31.70 -18.92
N ALA A 27 46.60 32.22 -17.73
CA ALA A 27 46.49 31.47 -16.48
C ALA A 27 45.02 31.19 -16.09
N TRP A 28 44.08 32.07 -16.43
CA TRP A 28 42.64 31.83 -16.27
C TRP A 28 42.13 30.78 -17.27
N SER A 29 42.64 30.78 -18.51
CA SER A 29 42.24 29.77 -19.51
C SER A 29 42.78 28.38 -19.21
N GLU A 30 43.93 28.25 -18.55
CA GLU A 30 44.46 26.94 -18.13
C GLU A 30 43.75 26.38 -16.89
N TYR A 31 43.21 27.23 -16.01
CA TYR A 31 42.51 26.80 -14.78
C TYR A 31 41.11 26.23 -15.04
N ALA A 32 40.44 26.67 -16.10
CA ALA A 32 39.08 26.20 -16.45
C ALA A 32 39.07 24.77 -17.05
N ILE A 33 40.22 24.23 -17.46
CA ILE A 33 40.32 22.90 -18.10
C ILE A 33 40.47 21.78 -17.06
N PHE A 34 40.77 22.12 -15.80
CA PHE A 34 40.96 21.16 -14.70
C PHE A 34 39.96 21.36 -13.55
N ALA A 35 38.91 22.17 -13.76
CA ALA A 35 37.80 22.17 -12.83
C ALA A 35 37.10 20.82 -12.90
N ASP A 36 36.74 20.30 -11.74
CA ASP A 36 36.00 19.06 -11.52
C ASP A 36 35.05 19.42 -10.37
N SER A 37 33.85 19.83 -10.75
CA SER A 37 32.90 20.52 -9.87
C SER A 37 32.19 19.56 -8.93
N ASP A 38 32.05 18.30 -9.32
CA ASP A 38 31.34 17.26 -8.58
C ASP A 38 32.28 16.19 -7.97
N ASN A 39 33.57 16.23 -8.34
CA ASN A 39 34.66 15.39 -7.85
C ASN A 39 34.54 13.92 -8.25
N ASP A 40 34.02 13.63 -9.44
CA ASP A 40 33.94 12.27 -9.99
C ASP A 40 35.24 11.83 -10.70
N GLY A 41 36.19 12.75 -10.92
CA GLY A 41 37.47 12.49 -11.55
C GLY A 41 37.50 12.76 -13.06
N THR A 42 36.39 13.20 -13.64
CA THR A 42 36.29 13.82 -14.96
C THR A 42 36.29 15.34 -14.79
N SER A 43 36.99 16.06 -15.66
CA SER A 43 36.97 17.53 -15.59
C SER A 43 35.72 18.08 -16.27
N ASP A 44 35.11 19.16 -15.77
CA ASP A 44 33.90 19.82 -16.29
C ASP A 44 33.86 20.00 -17.81
N SER A 45 35.03 20.17 -18.46
CA SER A 45 35.13 20.36 -19.91
C SER A 45 35.01 19.09 -20.77
N PHE A 46 35.12 17.92 -20.13
CA PHE A 46 35.01 16.59 -20.71
C PHE A 46 33.95 15.74 -20.01
N ASP A 47 33.23 16.33 -19.07
CA ASP A 47 32.23 15.71 -18.23
C ASP A 47 30.84 15.86 -18.88
N ASN A 48 30.15 14.74 -19.10
CA ASN A 48 28.78 14.73 -19.62
C ASN A 48 27.75 15.08 -18.54
N CYS A 49 28.12 15.07 -17.26
CA CYS A 49 27.31 15.53 -16.14
C CYS A 49 28.10 16.40 -15.13
N PRO A 50 28.54 17.63 -15.49
CA PRO A 50 29.49 18.44 -14.70
C PRO A 50 29.12 18.80 -13.25
N LEU A 51 27.92 18.47 -12.79
CA LEU A 51 27.41 18.79 -11.45
C LEU A 51 26.93 17.53 -10.69
N ASN A 52 26.97 16.36 -11.32
CA ASN A 52 26.31 15.13 -10.90
C ASN A 52 27.29 13.96 -11.06
N PRO A 53 27.93 13.50 -9.96
CA PRO A 53 29.06 12.58 -10.06
C PRO A 53 28.76 11.28 -10.81
N ASN A 54 29.44 11.01 -11.92
CA ASN A 54 29.27 9.81 -12.74
C ASN A 54 30.61 9.34 -13.34
N MET A 55 31.44 8.70 -12.50
CA MET A 55 32.82 8.32 -12.84
C MET A 55 33.00 7.46 -14.10
N ASP A 56 31.95 6.74 -14.50
CA ASP A 56 31.90 5.90 -15.70
C ASP A 56 31.52 6.65 -16.97
N GLN A 57 30.97 7.86 -16.85
CA GLN A 57 30.58 8.75 -17.94
C GLN A 57 29.70 8.01 -18.96
N SER A 58 28.74 7.23 -18.45
CA SER A 58 27.73 6.56 -19.28
C SER A 58 26.82 7.58 -19.95
N ASP A 59 26.34 7.23 -21.14
CA ASP A 59 25.66 8.07 -22.14
C ASP A 59 25.11 7.10 -23.20
N PHE A 60 23.98 6.44 -22.91
CA PHE A 60 23.47 5.33 -23.73
C PHE A 60 23.00 5.76 -25.12
N ASP A 61 22.36 6.92 -25.21
CA ASP A 61 21.85 7.51 -26.44
C ASP A 61 22.89 8.33 -27.24
N LEU A 62 24.03 8.65 -26.62
CA LEU A 62 25.14 9.44 -27.17
C LEU A 62 24.77 10.90 -27.48
N ASP A 63 23.86 11.49 -26.69
CA ASP A 63 23.43 12.88 -26.81
C ASP A 63 24.38 13.90 -26.11
N LYS A 64 25.26 13.37 -25.24
CA LYS A 64 26.28 14.04 -24.40
C LYS A 64 25.77 14.61 -23.07
N SER A 65 24.51 14.44 -22.74
CA SER A 65 24.08 14.33 -21.36
C SER A 65 24.48 12.93 -20.89
N GLY A 66 25.05 12.80 -19.71
CA GLY A 66 25.29 11.47 -19.15
C GLY A 66 24.04 10.95 -18.47
N ASP A 67 23.90 9.63 -18.38
CA ASP A 67 22.72 8.97 -17.80
C ASP A 67 22.32 9.55 -16.41
N VAL A 68 23.30 9.91 -15.59
CA VAL A 68 23.05 10.46 -14.23
C VAL A 68 22.40 11.86 -14.24
N CYS A 69 22.42 12.56 -15.37
CA CYS A 69 21.85 13.90 -15.53
C CYS A 69 20.98 14.08 -16.78
N ASP A 70 20.82 13.04 -17.60
CA ASP A 70 19.73 12.92 -18.54
C ASP A 70 18.43 12.52 -17.80
N THR A 71 17.31 12.59 -18.51
CA THR A 71 15.98 12.21 -18.01
C THR A 71 15.30 11.18 -18.92
N ASP A 72 16.01 10.73 -19.95
CA ASP A 72 15.61 9.84 -21.03
C ASP A 72 16.91 9.25 -21.64
N ASP A 73 17.51 8.32 -20.93
CA ASP A 73 18.88 7.80 -21.10
C ASP A 73 19.12 7.11 -22.47
N ASP A 74 18.06 6.63 -23.11
CA ASP A 74 18.11 5.99 -24.44
C ASP A 74 17.36 6.76 -25.55
N ASN A 75 16.72 7.89 -25.20
CA ASN A 75 16.02 8.81 -26.10
C ASN A 75 14.88 8.13 -26.90
N ASP A 76 14.23 7.12 -26.32
CA ASP A 76 13.07 6.44 -26.91
C ASP A 76 11.77 7.24 -26.77
N GLY A 77 11.78 8.26 -25.89
CA GLY A 77 10.70 9.18 -25.63
C GLY A 77 9.89 8.88 -24.36
N VAL A 78 10.24 7.84 -23.60
CA VAL A 78 9.78 7.55 -22.24
C VAL A 78 10.88 7.99 -21.26
N LYS A 79 10.48 8.58 -20.14
CA LYS A 79 11.46 9.05 -19.14
C LYS A 79 11.92 7.91 -18.24
N ASP A 80 13.18 7.94 -17.79
CA ASP A 80 13.79 6.89 -16.95
C ASP A 80 12.96 6.53 -15.71
N ASN A 81 12.23 7.50 -15.14
CA ASN A 81 11.40 7.26 -13.97
C ASN A 81 10.12 6.44 -14.24
N LEU A 82 9.82 6.17 -15.50
CA LEU A 82 8.74 5.31 -15.99
C LEU A 82 9.25 4.21 -16.93
N ASP A 83 10.52 4.26 -17.30
CA ASP A 83 11.16 3.31 -18.19
C ASP A 83 11.84 2.20 -17.39
N GLN A 84 11.33 0.97 -17.54
CA GLN A 84 11.95 -0.20 -16.89
C GLN A 84 13.22 -0.66 -17.63
N PHE A 85 13.38 -0.24 -18.87
CA PHE A 85 14.45 -0.59 -19.80
C PHE A 85 15.16 0.68 -20.31
N ASP A 86 15.42 1.63 -19.41
CA ASP A 86 16.07 2.95 -19.56
C ASP A 86 17.38 3.02 -20.38
N THR A 87 17.87 1.90 -20.91
CA THR A 87 19.11 1.82 -21.70
C THR A 87 18.94 1.05 -23.01
N ASP A 88 17.72 0.64 -23.36
CA ASP A 88 17.36 -0.09 -24.57
C ASP A 88 16.30 0.67 -25.36
N PRO A 89 16.67 1.45 -26.40
CA PRO A 89 15.76 2.37 -27.10
C PRO A 89 14.69 1.68 -27.98
N LEU A 90 14.53 0.37 -27.82
CA LEU A 90 13.54 -0.47 -28.46
C LEU A 90 12.55 -1.06 -27.45
N GLU A 91 12.67 -0.76 -26.17
CA GLU A 91 11.86 -1.31 -25.11
C GLU A 91 11.75 -0.33 -23.95
N TRP A 92 10.59 -0.29 -23.30
CA TRP A 92 10.40 0.58 -22.14
C TRP A 92 9.62 -0.07 -20.99
N ALA A 93 8.86 -1.14 -21.24
CA ALA A 93 8.04 -1.78 -20.19
C ALA A 93 7.76 -3.27 -20.41
N ASP A 94 7.63 -3.98 -19.30
CA ASP A 94 7.17 -5.37 -19.20
C ASP A 94 5.87 -5.35 -18.37
N PHE A 95 4.72 -5.49 -19.03
CA PHE A 95 3.41 -5.25 -18.41
C PHE A 95 2.80 -6.46 -17.71
N ASP A 96 3.21 -7.66 -18.08
CA ASP A 96 2.73 -8.92 -17.51
C ASP A 96 3.76 -9.57 -16.55
N PHE A 97 4.95 -8.97 -16.47
CA PHE A 97 6.02 -9.23 -15.52
C PHE A 97 6.63 -10.63 -15.67
N ASP A 98 6.74 -11.10 -16.90
CA ASP A 98 7.35 -12.38 -17.24
C ASP A 98 8.87 -12.28 -17.49
N ASN A 99 9.42 -11.07 -17.41
CA ASN A 99 10.81 -10.65 -17.67
C ASN A 99 11.16 -10.50 -19.16
N LEU A 100 10.16 -10.41 -20.04
CA LEU A 100 10.32 -9.97 -21.42
C LEU A 100 9.64 -8.61 -21.58
N GLY A 101 10.32 -7.66 -22.22
CA GLY A 101 9.69 -6.39 -22.55
C GLY A 101 8.66 -6.57 -23.66
N ALA A 102 7.60 -5.77 -23.64
CA ALA A 102 6.43 -5.93 -24.50
C ALA A 102 6.74 -5.83 -26.01
N ASN A 103 7.80 -5.11 -26.42
CA ASN A 103 8.19 -5.05 -27.83
C ASN A 103 8.92 -6.33 -28.31
N GLN A 104 9.46 -7.12 -27.37
CA GLN A 104 10.18 -8.37 -27.66
C GLN A 104 9.35 -9.62 -27.30
N ASP A 105 8.32 -9.47 -26.49
CA ASP A 105 7.39 -10.53 -26.16
C ASP A 105 6.48 -10.85 -27.37
N SER A 106 5.90 -12.04 -27.35
CA SER A 106 5.03 -12.56 -28.41
C SER A 106 3.68 -13.05 -27.87
N ASP A 107 3.44 -12.83 -26.58
CA ASP A 107 2.25 -13.18 -25.79
C ASP A 107 2.13 -12.12 -24.66
N ASP A 108 2.00 -10.84 -25.03
CA ASP A 108 2.17 -9.67 -24.13
C ASP A 108 1.18 -9.61 -22.95
N ASP A 109 0.15 -10.46 -22.94
CA ASP A 109 -0.81 -10.59 -21.84
C ASP A 109 -0.78 -11.95 -21.13
N ASN A 110 0.12 -12.83 -21.58
CA ASN A 110 0.37 -14.16 -21.05
C ASN A 110 -0.92 -15.02 -20.91
N ASP A 111 -1.91 -14.81 -21.79
CA ASP A 111 -3.14 -15.59 -21.83
C ASP A 111 -2.96 -16.98 -22.49
N GLY A 112 -1.79 -17.18 -23.11
CA GLY A 112 -1.37 -18.41 -23.76
C GLY A 112 -1.66 -18.46 -25.26
N LEU A 113 -2.06 -17.34 -25.86
CA LEU A 113 -2.18 -17.12 -27.30
C LEU A 113 -1.17 -16.08 -27.75
N THR A 114 -0.39 -16.39 -28.79
CA THR A 114 0.56 -15.39 -29.31
C THR A 114 -0.16 -14.17 -29.90
N ASP A 115 0.47 -12.99 -29.97
CA ASP A 115 -0.18 -11.76 -30.47
C ASP A 115 -0.78 -11.89 -31.87
N MET A 116 -0.16 -12.73 -32.72
CA MET A 116 -0.65 -12.98 -34.08
C MET A 116 -1.93 -13.84 -34.11
N GLU A 117 -2.14 -14.63 -33.06
CA GLU A 117 -3.27 -15.53 -32.89
C GLU A 117 -4.35 -14.96 -31.97
N ASP A 118 -4.00 -13.93 -31.18
CA ASP A 118 -4.90 -13.31 -30.23
C ASP A 118 -5.68 -12.10 -30.80
N SER A 119 -6.92 -11.96 -30.34
CA SER A 119 -7.80 -10.84 -30.68
C SER A 119 -7.63 -9.65 -29.73
N PHE A 120 -7.01 -9.83 -28.57
CA PHE A 120 -6.78 -8.82 -27.55
C PHE A 120 -5.32 -8.84 -27.06
N PRO A 121 -4.34 -8.70 -27.97
CA PRO A 121 -2.96 -9.16 -27.78
C PRO A 121 -2.15 -8.43 -26.71
N ILE A 122 -2.73 -7.45 -26.02
CA ILE A 122 -2.05 -6.65 -25.01
C ILE A 122 -2.92 -6.54 -23.77
N LEU A 123 -2.28 -6.38 -22.61
CA LEU A 123 -2.98 -6.10 -21.38
C LEU A 123 -3.77 -4.79 -21.45
N VAL A 124 -4.89 -4.75 -20.73
CA VAL A 124 -5.68 -3.52 -20.62
C VAL A 124 -4.89 -2.38 -19.95
N SER A 125 -4.00 -2.72 -19.00
CA SER A 125 -3.12 -1.76 -18.35
C SER A 125 -2.13 -1.15 -19.35
N GLN A 126 -1.52 -1.95 -20.22
CA GLN A 126 -0.66 -1.47 -21.30
C GLN A 126 -1.38 -0.48 -22.19
N LYS A 127 -2.55 -0.86 -22.69
CA LYS A 127 -3.39 0.02 -23.51
C LYS A 127 -3.68 1.35 -22.81
N LEU A 128 -4.04 1.31 -21.53
CA LEU A 128 -4.35 2.50 -20.75
C LEU A 128 -3.11 3.37 -20.48
N VAL A 129 -1.93 2.80 -20.30
CA VAL A 129 -0.70 3.60 -20.19
C VAL A 129 -0.44 4.31 -21.52
N GLU A 130 -0.43 3.59 -22.64
CA GLU A 130 -0.17 4.18 -23.97
C GLU A 130 -1.15 5.30 -24.31
N GLU A 131 -2.43 5.16 -23.97
CA GLU A 131 -3.44 6.20 -24.21
C GLU A 131 -3.28 7.45 -23.34
N ASN A 132 -2.63 7.34 -22.18
CA ASN A 132 -2.56 8.40 -21.18
C ASN A 132 -1.11 8.73 -20.73
N LEU A 133 -0.10 8.30 -21.48
CA LEU A 133 1.32 8.37 -21.12
C LEU A 133 1.75 9.79 -20.70
N SER A 134 1.36 10.80 -21.48
CA SER A 134 1.72 12.19 -21.18
C SER A 134 1.18 12.69 -19.82
N GLU A 135 0.00 12.25 -19.40
CA GLU A 135 -0.56 12.61 -18.09
C GLU A 135 0.17 11.85 -16.97
N ILE A 136 0.45 10.56 -17.18
CA ILE A 136 1.19 9.70 -16.25
C ILE A 136 2.61 10.25 -16.02
N GLU A 137 3.34 10.58 -17.08
CA GLU A 137 4.66 11.23 -17.04
C GLU A 137 4.63 12.55 -16.28
N SER A 138 3.60 13.37 -16.51
CA SER A 138 3.48 14.66 -15.84
C SER A 138 3.34 14.54 -14.33
N CYS A 139 2.72 13.45 -13.85
CA CYS A 139 2.68 13.12 -12.44
C CYS A 139 3.99 12.52 -11.95
N ALA A 140 4.61 11.64 -12.74
CA ALA A 140 5.82 10.92 -12.36
C ALA A 140 7.01 11.83 -12.04
N ILE A 141 7.14 12.96 -12.74
CA ILE A 141 8.25 13.92 -12.58
C ILE A 141 8.13 14.85 -11.35
N LEU A 142 7.07 14.72 -10.54
CA LEU A 142 6.87 15.59 -9.39
C LEU A 142 7.82 15.21 -8.24
N GLU A 143 8.59 16.19 -7.76
CA GLU A 143 9.67 16.00 -6.77
C GLU A 143 9.23 15.55 -5.37
N THR A 144 7.94 15.63 -5.03
CA THR A 144 7.47 15.29 -3.68
C THR A 144 6.39 14.23 -3.75
N GLY A 145 6.48 13.21 -2.89
CA GLY A 145 5.48 12.14 -2.80
C GLY A 145 4.06 12.67 -2.66
N THR A 146 3.83 13.70 -1.85
CA THR A 146 2.50 14.34 -1.72
C THR A 146 1.97 14.93 -3.02
N SER A 147 2.83 15.59 -3.82
CA SER A 147 2.39 16.21 -5.08
C SER A 147 2.13 15.13 -6.14
N LYS A 148 2.99 14.11 -6.19
CA LYS A 148 2.84 12.91 -7.03
C LYS A 148 1.51 12.21 -6.74
N LEU A 149 1.23 11.97 -5.46
CA LEU A 149 0.02 11.34 -4.96
C LEU A 149 -1.25 12.11 -5.32
N LEU A 150 -1.24 13.43 -5.14
CA LEU A 150 -2.37 14.28 -5.50
C LEU A 150 -2.61 14.30 -7.02
N CYS A 151 -1.54 14.31 -7.82
CA CYS A 151 -1.63 14.25 -9.28
C CYS A 151 -2.25 12.93 -9.73
N TYR A 152 -1.73 11.80 -9.26
CA TYR A 152 -2.27 10.49 -9.61
C TYR A 152 -3.70 10.30 -9.07
N SER A 153 -4.03 10.78 -7.87
CA SER A 153 -5.40 10.77 -7.36
C SER A 153 -6.38 11.45 -8.35
N GLN A 154 -6.04 12.64 -8.84
CA GLN A 154 -6.88 13.36 -9.82
C GLN A 154 -6.97 12.64 -11.18
N PHE A 155 -5.85 12.10 -11.65
CA PHE A 155 -5.79 11.30 -12.87
C PHE A 155 -6.71 10.09 -12.77
N PHE A 156 -6.57 9.27 -11.73
CA PHE A 156 -7.35 8.05 -11.54
C PHE A 156 -8.83 8.33 -11.29
N GLN A 157 -9.20 9.37 -10.54
CA GLN A 157 -10.59 9.80 -10.40
C GLN A 157 -11.22 10.14 -11.76
N SER A 158 -10.48 10.82 -12.64
CA SER A 158 -10.96 11.17 -13.99
C SER A 158 -11.04 9.94 -14.90
N LEU A 159 -10.10 9.02 -14.76
CA LEU A 159 -10.03 7.79 -15.56
C LEU A 159 -11.19 6.84 -15.26
N VAL A 160 -11.57 6.67 -13.99
CA VAL A 160 -12.75 5.87 -13.60
C VAL A 160 -14.00 6.30 -14.37
N VAL A 161 -14.22 7.62 -14.47
CA VAL A 161 -15.38 8.19 -15.17
C VAL A 161 -15.26 8.00 -16.68
N LYS A 162 -14.04 8.10 -17.24
CA LYS A 162 -13.79 7.97 -18.68
C LYS A 162 -13.98 6.53 -19.18
N GLU A 163 -13.43 5.56 -18.46
CA GLU A 163 -13.45 4.15 -18.88
C GLU A 163 -14.77 3.44 -18.53
N GLU A 164 -15.56 3.99 -17.59
CA GLU A 164 -16.75 3.35 -17.02
C GLU A 164 -16.46 1.92 -16.48
N ASN A 165 -15.19 1.64 -16.15
CA ASN A 165 -14.72 0.34 -15.68
C ASN A 165 -13.65 0.50 -14.58
N ASN A 166 -14.07 0.21 -13.35
CA ASN A 166 -13.22 0.29 -12.17
C ASN A 166 -12.12 -0.79 -12.18
N VAL A 167 -12.37 -1.95 -12.80
CA VAL A 167 -11.41 -3.07 -12.79
C VAL A 167 -10.19 -2.71 -13.62
N ASP A 168 -10.39 -2.25 -14.85
CA ASP A 168 -9.30 -1.85 -15.75
C ASP A 168 -8.46 -0.71 -15.14
N THR A 169 -9.15 0.22 -14.46
CA THR A 169 -8.49 1.32 -13.74
C THR A 169 -7.65 0.82 -12.55
N LEU A 170 -8.11 -0.21 -11.84
CA LEU A 170 -7.33 -0.87 -10.79
C LEU A 170 -6.14 -1.65 -11.35
N GLU A 171 -6.28 -2.32 -12.50
CA GLU A 171 -5.16 -2.99 -13.17
C GLU A 171 -4.09 -1.97 -13.58
N LEU A 172 -4.49 -0.80 -14.09
CA LEU A 172 -3.53 0.27 -14.38
C LEU A 172 -2.79 0.73 -13.12
N ALA A 173 -3.49 0.92 -12.00
CA ALA A 173 -2.85 1.31 -10.74
C ALA A 173 -1.83 0.27 -10.25
N LEU A 174 -2.12 -1.02 -10.46
CA LEU A 174 -1.19 -2.11 -10.18
C LEU A 174 0.03 -2.06 -11.09
N SER A 175 -0.15 -2.00 -12.41
CA SER A 175 0.96 -1.95 -13.37
C SER A 175 1.85 -0.73 -13.14
N LEU A 176 1.28 0.46 -12.91
CA LEU A 176 2.07 1.66 -12.60
C LEU A 176 2.87 1.54 -11.29
N THR A 177 2.37 0.77 -10.31
CA THR A 177 3.13 0.52 -9.08
C THR A 177 4.31 -0.43 -9.35
N GLN A 178 4.11 -1.42 -10.22
CA GLN A 178 5.16 -2.36 -10.58
C GLN A 178 6.24 -1.74 -11.48
N LEU A 179 5.86 -0.77 -12.34
CA LEU A 179 6.78 0.07 -13.12
C LEU A 179 7.50 1.13 -12.26
N GLY A 180 7.22 1.24 -10.96
CA GLY A 180 7.84 2.25 -10.09
C GLY A 180 7.30 3.68 -10.25
N ALA A 181 6.27 3.88 -11.09
CA ALA A 181 5.62 5.16 -11.30
C ALA A 181 4.88 5.64 -10.04
N VAL A 182 4.22 4.70 -9.36
CA VAL A 182 3.37 4.94 -8.18
C VAL A 182 3.96 4.21 -6.99
N ASP A 183 4.21 4.93 -5.90
CA ASP A 183 4.85 4.36 -4.71
C ASP A 183 3.91 3.44 -3.92
N ASP A 184 2.59 3.70 -3.96
CA ASP A 184 1.59 2.89 -3.24
C ASP A 184 0.28 2.72 -4.02
N CYS A 185 0.11 1.53 -4.59
CA CYS A 185 -1.13 1.08 -5.23
C CYS A 185 -2.36 1.16 -4.31
N HIS A 186 -2.20 1.01 -2.99
CA HIS A 186 -3.32 0.96 -2.04
C HIS A 186 -3.97 2.33 -1.92
N PHE A 187 -3.19 3.40 -1.81
CA PHE A 187 -3.73 4.76 -1.79
C PHE A 187 -4.44 5.10 -3.10
N ILE A 188 -3.84 4.80 -4.24
CA ILE A 188 -4.48 5.05 -5.54
C ILE A 188 -5.79 4.27 -5.67
N SER A 189 -5.78 3.00 -5.27
CA SER A 189 -6.99 2.17 -5.27
C SER A 189 -8.08 2.74 -4.36
N HIS A 190 -7.71 3.36 -3.24
CA HIS A 190 -8.67 4.09 -2.38
C HIS A 190 -9.36 5.23 -3.13
N GLU A 191 -8.62 6.05 -3.88
CA GLU A 191 -9.20 7.14 -4.67
C GLU A 191 -10.11 6.62 -5.80
N ILE A 192 -9.72 5.52 -6.46
CA ILE A 192 -10.55 4.81 -7.44
C ILE A 192 -11.88 4.37 -6.78
N GLY A 193 -11.82 3.83 -5.54
CA GLY A 193 -13.00 3.41 -4.79
C GLY A 193 -13.97 4.55 -4.48
N HIS A 194 -13.47 5.74 -4.16
CA HIS A 194 -14.32 6.93 -3.98
C HIS A 194 -15.04 7.31 -5.27
N ALA A 195 -14.32 7.39 -6.38
CA ALA A 195 -14.89 7.72 -7.68
C ALA A 195 -15.92 6.67 -8.12
N ALA A 196 -15.61 5.39 -7.93
CA ALA A 196 -16.49 4.27 -8.25
C ALA A 196 -17.84 4.35 -7.49
N TYR A 197 -17.81 4.67 -6.20
CA TYR A 197 -19.04 4.86 -5.42
C TYR A 197 -19.85 6.08 -5.89
N ALA A 198 -19.18 7.16 -6.29
CA ALA A 198 -19.85 8.35 -6.82
C ALA A 198 -20.63 8.07 -8.12
N GLU A 199 -20.09 7.21 -8.98
CA GLU A 199 -20.76 6.75 -10.21
C GLU A 199 -21.85 5.72 -9.93
N ASN A 200 -21.59 4.76 -9.04
CA ASN A 200 -22.56 3.75 -8.60
C ASN A 200 -22.60 3.63 -7.07
N SER A 201 -23.65 4.14 -6.43
CA SER A 201 -23.83 4.04 -4.97
C SER A 201 -24.14 2.63 -4.44
N ASN A 202 -24.23 1.60 -5.30
CA ASN A 202 -24.43 0.22 -4.86
C ASN A 202 -23.11 -0.40 -4.39
N ILE A 203 -22.94 -0.49 -3.07
CA ILE A 203 -21.74 -1.07 -2.43
C ILE A 203 -21.45 -2.49 -2.94
N PHE A 204 -22.48 -3.36 -3.01
CA PHE A 204 -22.26 -4.76 -3.37
C PHE A 204 -21.76 -4.89 -4.82
N GLU A 205 -22.34 -4.12 -5.75
CA GLU A 205 -21.91 -4.14 -7.14
C GLU A 205 -20.47 -3.66 -7.30
N ASN A 206 -20.07 -2.60 -6.58
CA ASN A 206 -18.68 -2.12 -6.62
C ASN A 206 -17.68 -3.15 -6.07
N LEU A 207 -18.01 -3.75 -4.93
CA LEU A 207 -17.08 -4.63 -4.22
C LEU A 207 -17.04 -6.06 -4.79
N SER A 208 -17.94 -6.40 -5.70
CA SER A 208 -18.03 -7.73 -6.30
C SER A 208 -17.01 -7.90 -7.44
N GLY A 209 -16.16 -8.92 -7.35
CA GLY A 209 -15.21 -9.29 -8.41
C GLY A 209 -13.82 -8.65 -8.27
N VAL A 210 -13.66 -7.74 -7.32
CA VAL A 210 -12.36 -7.20 -6.91
C VAL A 210 -11.66 -8.25 -6.05
N ASP A 211 -10.45 -8.68 -6.41
CA ASP A 211 -9.71 -9.62 -5.56
C ASP A 211 -9.32 -8.97 -4.22
N GLY A 212 -9.28 -9.75 -3.15
CA GLY A 212 -8.91 -9.24 -1.81
C GLY A 212 -7.43 -8.94 -1.60
N SER A 213 -6.65 -8.58 -2.64
CA SER A 213 -5.23 -8.21 -2.51
C SER A 213 -5.02 -6.94 -1.67
N VAL A 214 -3.77 -6.59 -1.37
CA VAL A 214 -3.44 -5.38 -0.58
C VAL A 214 -3.83 -4.14 -1.36
N CYS A 215 -3.31 -3.97 -2.58
CA CYS A 215 -3.64 -2.85 -3.47
C CYS A 215 -5.15 -2.67 -3.63
N ARG A 216 -5.85 -3.75 -4.02
CA ARG A 216 -7.31 -3.71 -4.17
C ARG A 216 -8.06 -3.54 -2.84
N GLY A 217 -7.42 -3.82 -1.70
CA GLY A 217 -7.92 -3.48 -0.37
C GLY A 217 -8.18 -1.98 -0.21
N GLY A 218 -7.34 -1.14 -0.82
CA GLY A 218 -7.56 0.31 -0.90
C GLY A 218 -8.91 0.66 -1.52
N PHE A 219 -9.29 -0.02 -2.61
CA PHE A 219 -10.59 0.17 -3.26
C PHE A 219 -11.77 -0.10 -2.32
N TYR A 220 -11.71 -1.17 -1.51
CA TYR A 220 -12.71 -1.43 -0.47
C TYR A 220 -12.81 -0.26 0.52
N HIS A 221 -11.68 0.32 0.91
CA HIS A 221 -11.65 1.45 1.85
C HIS A 221 -12.28 2.69 1.24
N GLY A 222 -11.96 3.01 -0.02
CA GLY A 222 -12.51 4.15 -0.75
C GLY A 222 -14.03 4.08 -0.90
N VAL A 223 -14.55 2.94 -1.37
CA VAL A 223 -16.01 2.72 -1.50
C VAL A 223 -16.71 2.86 -0.14
N MET A 224 -16.14 2.27 0.92
CA MET A 224 -16.73 2.35 2.25
C MET A 224 -16.65 3.77 2.82
N ALA A 225 -15.51 4.46 2.65
CA ALA A 225 -15.35 5.84 3.07
C ALA A 225 -16.39 6.76 2.41
N ALA A 226 -16.56 6.66 1.09
CA ALA A 226 -17.56 7.42 0.34
C ALA A 226 -18.98 7.15 0.83
N TYR A 227 -19.34 5.87 1.00
CA TYR A 227 -20.66 5.47 1.51
C TYR A 227 -20.96 6.05 2.89
N PHE A 228 -20.06 5.87 3.87
CA PHE A 228 -20.30 6.35 5.23
C PHE A 228 -20.22 7.87 5.34
N HIS A 229 -19.40 8.52 4.52
CA HIS A 229 -19.39 9.97 4.39
C HIS A 229 -20.74 10.49 3.88
N GLU A 230 -21.31 9.87 2.84
CA GLU A 230 -22.66 10.24 2.35
C GLU A 230 -23.73 10.08 3.44
N LEU A 231 -23.69 8.99 4.21
CA LEU A 231 -24.61 8.80 5.34
C LEU A 231 -24.47 9.90 6.38
N GLN A 232 -23.24 10.25 6.74
CA GLN A 232 -22.91 11.29 7.72
C GLN A 232 -23.42 12.66 7.26
N GLU A 233 -23.12 13.07 6.03
CA GLU A 233 -23.54 14.36 5.47
C GLU A 233 -25.07 14.48 5.42
N ASN A 234 -25.74 13.38 5.11
CA ASN A 234 -27.20 13.33 5.04
C ASN A 234 -27.89 13.06 6.38
N ASN A 235 -27.14 12.98 7.49
CA ASN A 235 -27.65 12.66 8.83
C ASN A 235 -28.48 11.35 8.85
N LYS A 236 -28.06 10.34 8.08
CA LYS A 236 -28.68 9.01 8.05
C LYS A 236 -28.02 8.09 9.08
N ASP A 237 -28.80 7.16 9.61
CA ASP A 237 -28.27 6.07 10.46
C ASP A 237 -27.49 5.05 9.61
N MET A 238 -26.53 4.36 10.23
CA MET A 238 -25.72 3.33 9.56
C MET A 238 -26.52 2.07 9.18
N GLY A 239 -27.76 1.92 9.63
CA GLY A 239 -28.67 0.86 9.22
C GLY A 239 -28.10 -0.54 9.52
N GLU A 240 -28.15 -1.42 8.53
CA GLU A 240 -27.63 -2.79 8.63
C GLU A 240 -26.14 -2.89 8.26
N TYR A 241 -25.31 -1.90 8.64
CA TYR A 241 -23.88 -1.90 8.27
C TYR A 241 -23.12 -3.19 8.59
N LYS A 242 -23.53 -3.89 9.64
CA LYS A 242 -22.95 -5.16 10.11
C LYS A 242 -23.09 -6.31 9.10
N THR A 243 -24.02 -6.20 8.15
CA THR A 243 -24.30 -7.25 7.15
C THR A 243 -23.80 -6.91 5.76
N ILE A 244 -23.26 -5.70 5.54
CA ILE A 244 -22.75 -5.24 4.23
C ILE A 244 -21.77 -6.26 3.62
N CYS A 245 -20.89 -6.84 4.44
CA CYS A 245 -19.87 -7.77 3.97
C CYS A 245 -20.30 -9.24 3.95
N ASN A 246 -21.55 -9.58 4.30
CA ASN A 246 -21.96 -10.98 4.49
C ASN A 246 -21.85 -11.82 3.22
N ASP A 247 -22.05 -11.24 2.04
CA ASP A 247 -21.97 -11.95 0.76
C ASP A 247 -20.52 -12.32 0.35
N PHE A 248 -19.54 -11.83 1.10
CA PHE A 248 -18.13 -12.16 0.93
C PHE A 248 -17.64 -13.24 1.91
N ILE A 249 -18.47 -13.70 2.86
CA ILE A 249 -18.08 -14.71 3.84
C ILE A 249 -17.54 -15.98 3.15
N GLY A 250 -16.38 -16.45 3.62
CA GLY A 250 -15.70 -17.60 3.01
C GLY A 250 -15.03 -17.30 1.68
N LYS A 251 -14.88 -16.02 1.32
CA LYS A 251 -14.06 -15.56 0.20
C LYS A 251 -12.90 -14.68 0.69
N PRO A 252 -11.79 -14.55 -0.07
CA PRO A 252 -10.65 -13.71 0.32
C PRO A 252 -11.00 -12.24 0.61
N GLU A 253 -12.02 -11.72 -0.07
CA GLU A 253 -12.45 -10.31 -0.04
C GLU A 253 -13.08 -9.91 1.30
N TYR A 254 -13.62 -10.88 2.05
CA TYR A 254 -14.35 -10.62 3.29
C TYR A 254 -13.56 -9.74 4.26
N THR A 255 -12.27 -10.03 4.36
CA THR A 255 -11.34 -9.41 5.31
C THR A 255 -11.12 -7.93 4.98
N LYS A 256 -10.96 -7.64 3.69
CA LYS A 256 -10.78 -6.28 3.15
C LYS A 256 -12.07 -5.48 3.27
N CYS A 257 -13.22 -6.10 3.01
CA CYS A 257 -14.52 -5.47 3.22
C CYS A 257 -14.75 -5.09 4.70
N VAL A 258 -14.48 -6.00 5.65
CA VAL A 258 -14.65 -5.71 7.09
C VAL A 258 -13.63 -4.70 7.60
N HIS A 259 -12.41 -4.71 7.06
CA HIS A 259 -11.42 -3.68 7.39
C HIS A 259 -11.87 -2.31 6.87
N GLY A 260 -12.32 -2.23 5.61
CA GLY A 260 -12.89 -1.02 5.01
C GLY A 260 -14.14 -0.51 5.73
N LEU A 261 -14.96 -1.38 6.32
CA LEU A 261 -16.06 -0.96 7.20
C LEU A 261 -15.55 -0.10 8.37
N GLY A 262 -14.46 -0.51 9.02
CA GLY A 262 -13.85 0.27 10.11
C GLY A 262 -13.34 1.64 9.67
N HIS A 263 -12.75 1.70 8.48
CA HIS A 263 -12.34 2.93 7.83
C HIS A 263 -13.53 3.88 7.62
N GLY A 264 -14.60 3.41 6.97
CA GLY A 264 -15.81 4.19 6.74
C GLY A 264 -16.51 4.63 8.02
N ILE A 265 -16.60 3.74 9.01
CA ILE A 265 -17.16 4.06 10.34
C ILE A 265 -16.41 5.22 11.01
N THR A 266 -15.09 5.30 10.82
CA THR A 266 -14.27 6.38 11.37
C THR A 266 -14.63 7.73 10.74
N HIS A 267 -14.85 7.76 9.42
CA HIS A 267 -15.41 8.94 8.74
C HIS A 267 -16.80 9.31 9.24
N TYR A 268 -17.69 8.32 9.43
CA TYR A 268 -19.05 8.57 9.92
C TYR A 268 -19.06 9.28 11.28
N PHE A 269 -18.17 8.87 12.18
CA PHE A 269 -18.03 9.45 13.51
C PHE A 269 -17.08 10.66 13.59
N ILE A 270 -16.60 11.17 12.45
CA ILE A 270 -15.69 12.33 12.39
C ILE A 270 -14.46 12.10 13.31
N ASN A 271 -13.88 10.92 13.21
CA ASN A 271 -12.71 10.47 13.99
C ASN A 271 -12.91 10.36 15.50
N ASP A 272 -14.15 10.29 15.99
CA ASP A 272 -14.38 9.90 17.38
C ASP A 272 -14.03 8.40 17.57
N LEU A 273 -12.81 8.17 18.07
CA LEU A 273 -12.22 6.83 18.22
C LEU A 273 -13.12 5.88 19.03
N ASN A 274 -13.66 6.37 20.15
CA ASN A 274 -14.50 5.56 21.03
C ASN A 274 -15.80 5.13 20.35
N SER A 275 -16.48 6.03 19.63
CA SER A 275 -17.70 5.69 18.90
C SER A 275 -17.42 4.69 17.77
N ALA A 276 -16.31 4.86 17.05
CA ALA A 276 -15.90 3.96 15.98
C ALA A 276 -15.61 2.55 16.48
N ILE A 277 -14.81 2.41 17.55
CA ILE A 277 -14.53 1.11 18.19
C ILE A 277 -15.82 0.47 18.72
N ASN A 278 -16.66 1.26 19.41
CA ASN A 278 -17.93 0.76 19.95
C ASN A 278 -18.88 0.24 18.87
N ALA A 279 -18.85 0.81 17.66
CA ALA A 279 -19.60 0.30 16.52
C ALA A 279 -19.04 -1.04 16.02
N CYS A 280 -17.71 -1.15 15.85
CA CYS A 280 -17.08 -2.43 15.49
C CYS A 280 -17.34 -3.53 16.54
N ASP A 281 -17.36 -3.19 17.83
CA ASP A 281 -17.64 -4.13 18.92
C ASP A 281 -19.08 -4.70 18.92
N GLN A 282 -19.98 -4.17 18.08
CA GLN A 282 -21.31 -4.76 17.85
C GLN A 282 -21.29 -5.95 16.87
N MET A 283 -20.13 -6.26 16.29
CA MET A 283 -19.91 -7.39 15.37
C MET A 283 -19.41 -8.64 16.12
N SER A 284 -19.09 -9.72 15.40
CA SER A 284 -18.36 -10.84 16.00
C SER A 284 -17.04 -10.39 16.58
N PHE A 285 -16.48 -11.15 17.52
CA PHE A 285 -15.17 -10.88 18.09
C PHE A 285 -14.13 -10.66 16.99
N TYR A 286 -14.10 -11.55 16.00
CA TYR A 286 -13.11 -11.49 14.95
C TYR A 286 -13.40 -10.38 13.93
N GLN A 287 -14.67 -10.17 13.56
CA GLN A 287 -15.08 -9.04 12.74
C GLN A 287 -14.70 -7.71 13.40
N SER A 288 -14.94 -7.58 14.72
CA SER A 288 -14.56 -6.41 15.50
C SER A 288 -13.05 -6.18 15.41
N SER A 289 -12.22 -7.21 15.62
CA SER A 289 -10.76 -7.05 15.52
C SER A 289 -10.28 -6.56 14.15
N ILE A 290 -10.92 -6.98 13.06
CA ILE A 290 -10.59 -6.54 11.69
C ILE A 290 -11.10 -5.11 11.45
N CYS A 291 -12.35 -4.83 11.83
CA CYS A 291 -12.98 -3.52 11.74
C CYS A 291 -12.20 -2.47 12.55
N VAL A 292 -11.87 -2.77 13.80
CA VAL A 292 -11.04 -1.92 14.66
C VAL A 292 -9.64 -1.69 14.05
N GLY A 293 -9.09 -2.68 13.33
CA GLY A 293 -7.89 -2.49 12.53
C GLY A 293 -8.01 -1.37 11.49
N GLY A 294 -9.12 -1.33 10.76
CA GLY A 294 -9.42 -0.26 9.80
C GLY A 294 -9.75 1.08 10.47
N VAL A 295 -10.36 1.05 11.66
CA VAL A 295 -10.55 2.26 12.48
C VAL A 295 -9.20 2.87 12.83
N PHE A 296 -8.25 2.07 13.32
CA PHE A 296 -6.94 2.57 13.69
C PHE A 296 -6.15 3.07 12.50
N MET A 297 -6.19 2.37 11.37
CA MET A 297 -5.52 2.81 10.14
C MET A 297 -5.98 4.22 9.74
N GLN A 298 -7.30 4.47 9.70
CA GLN A 298 -7.85 5.80 9.38
C GLN A 298 -7.57 6.83 10.48
N TYR A 299 -7.79 6.46 11.74
CA TYR A 299 -7.65 7.38 12.87
C TYR A 299 -6.20 7.88 13.03
N THR A 300 -5.20 7.00 12.96
CA THR A 300 -3.80 7.41 13.13
C THR A 300 -3.31 8.25 11.96
N ASP A 301 -3.76 7.94 10.75
CA ASP A 301 -3.46 8.73 9.56
C ASP A 301 -4.04 10.15 9.69
N ASP A 302 -5.33 10.27 10.01
CA ASP A 302 -5.98 11.57 10.19
C ASP A 302 -5.36 12.42 11.30
N GLU A 303 -5.01 11.82 12.43
CA GLU A 303 -4.39 12.56 13.54
C GLU A 303 -2.98 13.08 13.19
N LEU A 304 -2.21 12.30 12.41
CA LEU A 304 -0.89 12.74 11.95
C LEU A 304 -0.99 13.81 10.88
N THR A 305 -1.87 13.64 9.88
CA THR A 305 -2.02 14.57 8.76
C THR A 305 -2.66 15.90 9.17
N ARG A 306 -3.57 15.90 10.15
CA ARG A 306 -4.21 17.12 10.67
C ARG A 306 -3.39 17.85 11.74
N SER A 307 -2.34 17.22 12.30
CA SER A 307 -1.54 17.85 13.34
C SER A 307 -0.64 18.95 12.78
N THR A 308 -0.82 20.17 13.28
CA THR A 308 0.10 21.30 13.02
C THR A 308 1.39 21.23 13.84
N SER A 309 1.46 20.32 14.83
CA SER A 309 2.61 20.14 15.72
C SER A 309 2.73 18.69 16.17
N ILE A 310 3.03 17.80 15.22
CA ILE A 310 3.06 16.33 15.40
C ILE A 310 3.89 15.89 16.62
N LYS A 311 4.98 16.62 16.88
CA LYS A 311 5.89 16.44 18.02
C LYS A 311 5.23 16.59 19.40
N GLN A 312 4.09 17.28 19.49
CA GLN A 312 3.33 17.46 20.73
C GLN A 312 2.17 16.47 20.84
N ASP A 313 1.65 16.01 19.70
CA ASP A 313 0.40 15.24 19.65
C ASP A 313 0.62 13.73 19.62
N ILE A 314 1.78 13.26 19.13
CA ILE A 314 2.11 11.83 18.97
C ILE A 314 1.97 11.00 20.26
N GLN A 315 2.21 11.62 21.41
CA GLN A 315 2.03 10.99 22.72
C GLN A 315 0.54 10.70 23.01
N ASN A 316 -0.35 11.56 22.55
CA ASN A 316 -1.79 11.52 22.82
C ASN A 316 -2.56 10.66 21.82
N ILE A 317 -2.03 10.44 20.61
CA ILE A 317 -2.60 9.48 19.65
C ILE A 317 -2.62 8.08 20.29
N CYS A 318 -3.72 7.35 20.19
CA CYS A 318 -3.90 6.04 20.86
C CYS A 318 -3.77 6.12 22.39
N PRO A 319 -4.70 6.78 23.10
CA PRO A 319 -4.66 6.91 24.55
C PRO A 319 -4.88 5.55 25.23
N LYS A 320 -3.89 5.09 26.01
CA LYS A 320 -3.90 3.77 26.69
C LYS A 320 -5.07 3.59 27.67
N SER A 321 -5.59 4.67 28.24
CA SER A 321 -6.73 4.64 29.17
C SER A 321 -8.04 4.26 28.50
N ASP A 322 -8.15 4.50 27.20
CA ASP A 322 -9.41 4.41 26.47
C ASP A 322 -9.47 3.12 25.63
N LEU A 323 -8.35 2.39 25.55
CA LEU A 323 -8.19 1.21 24.71
C LEU A 323 -7.96 -0.06 25.54
N ARG A 324 -8.52 -1.18 25.08
CA ARG A 324 -8.14 -2.52 25.58
C ARG A 324 -6.66 -2.76 25.28
N ILE A 325 -6.01 -3.68 26.01
CA ILE A 325 -4.57 -3.94 25.85
C ILE A 325 -4.22 -4.30 24.39
N PHE A 326 -5.04 -5.14 23.75
CA PHE A 326 -4.83 -5.53 22.35
C PHE A 326 -5.06 -4.35 21.40
N ASP A 327 -6.14 -3.60 21.60
CA ASP A 327 -6.47 -2.41 20.81
C ASP A 327 -5.36 -1.35 20.90
N TYR A 328 -4.80 -1.14 22.09
CA TYR A 328 -3.66 -0.26 22.28
C TYR A 328 -2.44 -0.70 21.47
N GLN A 329 -2.15 -2.00 21.45
CA GLN A 329 -1.08 -2.55 20.64
C GLN A 329 -1.34 -2.31 19.15
N GLN A 330 -2.54 -2.64 18.66
CA GLN A 330 -2.90 -2.50 17.25
C GLN A 330 -2.91 -1.03 16.80
N CYS A 331 -3.41 -0.12 17.65
CA CYS A 331 -3.39 1.31 17.38
C CYS A 331 -1.96 1.86 17.29
N ARG A 332 -1.06 1.45 18.21
CA ARG A 332 0.34 1.89 18.17
C ARG A 332 1.13 1.31 17.01
N ASP A 333 0.83 0.09 16.57
CA ASP A 333 1.39 -0.44 15.32
C ASP A 333 0.94 0.40 14.12
N ASN A 334 -0.35 0.72 14.01
CA ASN A 334 -0.87 1.57 12.91
C ASN A 334 -0.27 2.98 12.96
N LEU A 335 -0.05 3.54 14.15
CA LEU A 335 0.68 4.81 14.29
C LEU A 335 2.09 4.72 13.70
N GLY A 336 2.80 3.60 13.90
CA GLY A 336 4.10 3.35 13.28
C GLY A 336 4.02 3.28 11.74
N LEU A 337 2.98 2.63 11.20
CA LEU A 337 2.73 2.56 9.75
C LEU A 337 2.50 3.96 9.18
N SER A 338 1.58 4.73 9.77
CA SER A 338 1.28 6.09 9.32
C SER A 338 2.49 7.03 9.46
N ILE A 339 3.36 6.82 10.47
CA ILE A 339 4.64 7.55 10.58
C ILE A 339 5.57 7.23 9.41
N ALA A 340 5.63 5.97 8.95
CA ALA A 340 6.46 5.60 7.81
C ALA A 340 6.09 6.42 6.57
N PHE A 341 4.79 6.48 6.23
CA PHE A 341 4.29 7.32 5.14
C PHE A 341 4.55 8.81 5.38
N HIS A 342 4.36 9.29 6.62
CA HIS A 342 4.61 10.69 6.97
C HIS A 342 6.08 11.11 6.78
N THR A 343 7.01 10.18 6.98
CA THR A 343 8.45 10.43 6.86
C THR A 343 9.03 9.93 5.54
N ASP A 344 8.21 9.68 4.52
CA ASP A 344 8.67 9.18 3.21
C ASP A 344 9.54 7.92 3.35
N HIS A 345 9.10 7.03 4.25
CA HIS A 345 9.77 5.79 4.64
C HIS A 345 11.21 5.98 5.18
N ASP A 346 11.59 7.19 5.62
CA ASP A 346 12.84 7.44 6.36
C ASP A 346 12.78 6.81 7.76
N LEU A 347 13.49 5.70 7.92
CA LEU A 347 13.56 4.95 9.16
C LEU A 347 14.14 5.78 10.32
N GLU A 348 15.13 6.65 10.06
CA GLU A 348 15.77 7.43 11.12
C GLU A 348 14.84 8.52 11.63
N GLU A 349 14.19 9.26 10.72
CA GLU A 349 13.24 10.31 11.09
C GLU A 349 11.97 9.72 11.72
N GLY A 350 11.43 8.62 11.16
CA GLY A 350 10.30 7.91 11.76
C GLY A 350 10.62 7.38 13.17
N SER A 351 11.83 6.84 13.37
CA SER A 351 12.28 6.37 14.69
C SER A 351 12.31 7.47 15.73
N LYS A 352 12.74 8.68 15.35
CA LYS A 352 12.74 9.85 16.26
C LYS A 352 11.33 10.21 16.71
N LEU A 353 10.33 10.08 15.83
CA LEU A 353 8.92 10.30 16.17
C LEU A 353 8.39 9.22 17.13
N CYS A 354 8.62 7.94 16.84
CA CYS A 354 8.24 6.86 17.76
C CYS A 354 8.91 7.00 19.15
N ASP A 355 10.15 7.50 19.20
CA ASP A 355 10.88 7.70 20.45
C ASP A 355 10.30 8.79 21.36
N MET A 356 9.44 9.65 20.83
CA MET A 356 8.71 10.66 21.61
C MET A 356 7.62 10.05 22.50
N ILE A 357 7.19 8.82 22.21
CA ILE A 357 6.23 8.09 23.05
C ILE A 357 6.93 7.68 24.35
N ILE A 358 6.39 8.16 25.47
CA ILE A 358 6.96 7.97 26.83
C ILE A 358 6.74 6.55 27.34
N ASP A 359 5.63 5.90 26.99
CA ASP A 359 5.34 4.52 27.38
C ASP A 359 6.21 3.55 26.57
N ASP A 360 7.11 2.82 27.25
CA ASP A 360 8.06 1.90 26.61
C ASP A 360 7.36 0.86 25.71
N MET A 361 6.19 0.38 26.12
CA MET A 361 5.42 -0.60 25.35
C MET A 361 4.83 0.04 24.08
N GLY A 362 4.18 1.20 24.20
CA GLY A 362 3.69 1.95 23.05
C GLY A 362 4.79 2.33 22.06
N LYS A 363 5.97 2.71 22.57
CA LYS A 363 7.17 2.98 21.77
C LYS A 363 7.58 1.75 20.97
N GLN A 364 7.68 0.58 21.61
CA GLN A 364 8.05 -0.67 20.93
C GLN A 364 7.06 -1.05 19.83
N TYR A 365 5.76 -0.88 20.06
CA TYR A 365 4.75 -1.15 19.04
C TYR A 365 4.81 -0.15 17.88
N CYS A 366 5.06 1.13 18.14
CA CYS A 366 5.30 2.13 17.09
C CYS A 366 6.49 1.75 16.21
N HIS A 367 7.65 1.45 16.80
CA HIS A 367 8.84 1.01 16.06
C HIS A 367 8.57 -0.26 15.24
N ARG A 368 7.87 -1.24 15.84
CA ARG A 368 7.50 -2.47 15.12
C ARG A 368 6.63 -2.19 13.89
N GLY A 369 5.66 -1.28 14.01
CA GLY A 369 4.83 -0.86 12.89
C GLY A 369 5.65 -0.18 11.79
N LEU A 370 6.47 0.80 12.17
CA LEU A 370 7.35 1.56 11.28
C LEU A 370 8.30 0.63 10.50
N GLU A 371 9.01 -0.25 11.20
CA GLU A 371 9.95 -1.19 10.58
C GLU A 371 9.24 -2.16 9.64
N ARG A 372 8.02 -2.61 9.99
CA ARG A 372 7.24 -3.50 9.12
C ARG A 372 6.93 -2.80 7.79
N GLU A 373 6.40 -1.59 7.84
CA GLU A 373 6.03 -0.82 6.64
C GLU A 373 7.25 -0.55 5.74
N ILE A 374 8.37 -0.09 6.33
CA ILE A 374 9.59 0.20 5.57
C ILE A 374 10.20 -1.05 4.94
N ASN A 375 10.06 -2.22 5.57
CA ASN A 375 10.53 -3.48 5.00
C ASN A 375 9.58 -4.00 3.91
N ASP A 376 8.27 -3.87 4.11
CA ASP A 376 7.26 -4.27 3.13
C ASP A 376 7.40 -3.43 1.85
N ALA A 377 7.68 -2.12 1.96
CA ALA A 377 7.94 -1.23 0.82
C ALA A 377 9.21 -1.61 0.00
N LYS A 378 10.15 -2.36 0.58
CA LYS A 378 11.35 -2.84 -0.14
C LYS A 378 11.10 -4.15 -0.89
N GLU A 379 10.06 -4.87 -0.53
CA GLU A 379 9.71 -6.16 -1.10
C GLU A 379 8.30 -6.14 -1.69
N TYR A 380 7.96 -5.16 -2.55
CA TYR A 380 6.72 -5.17 -3.35
C TYR A 380 6.69 -6.40 -4.29
N LYS A 381 6.50 -7.57 -3.71
CA LYS A 381 6.24 -8.82 -4.41
C LYS A 381 4.75 -8.85 -4.65
N VAL A 382 4.36 -8.75 -5.92
CA VAL A 382 3.01 -9.08 -6.33
C VAL A 382 2.75 -10.53 -5.97
N TYR A 383 1.94 -10.72 -4.93
CA TYR A 383 1.54 -12.05 -4.49
C TYR A 383 0.55 -12.58 -5.52
N ASP A 384 0.99 -13.55 -6.32
CA ASP A 384 0.13 -14.26 -7.26
C ASP A 384 -1.13 -14.76 -6.54
N PRO A 385 -2.32 -14.22 -6.85
CA PRO A 385 -3.55 -14.54 -6.13
C PRO A 385 -3.97 -16.01 -6.30
N THR A 386 -3.42 -16.70 -7.29
CA THR A 386 -3.64 -18.12 -7.57
C THR A 386 -2.66 -19.04 -6.85
N LYS A 387 -1.48 -18.53 -6.44
CA LYS A 387 -0.46 -19.32 -5.72
C LYS A 387 -0.69 -19.23 -4.21
N GLY A 388 -1.53 -20.12 -3.69
CA GLY A 388 -1.58 -20.42 -2.26
C GLY A 388 -2.98 -20.72 -1.76
N VAL A 389 -3.04 -21.57 -0.73
CA VAL A 389 -4.31 -21.88 -0.07
C VAL A 389 -4.61 -20.74 0.91
N ARG A 390 -5.36 -19.73 0.44
CA ARG A 390 -5.69 -18.54 1.24
C ARG A 390 -6.53 -18.91 2.45
N GLU A 391 -6.20 -18.35 3.60
CA GLU A 391 -7.01 -18.46 4.82
C GLU A 391 -8.38 -17.80 4.59
N LEU A 392 -9.46 -18.57 4.71
CA LEU A 392 -10.82 -18.06 4.59
C LEU A 392 -11.39 -17.77 5.97
N MET A 393 -12.07 -16.64 6.09
CA MET A 393 -12.74 -16.21 7.31
C MET A 393 -14.24 -16.48 7.17
N GLN A 394 -14.77 -17.26 8.11
CA GLN A 394 -16.10 -17.86 8.01
C GLN A 394 -16.84 -17.75 9.35
N PRO A 395 -17.31 -16.55 9.73
CA PRO A 395 -18.13 -16.38 10.93
C PRO A 395 -19.46 -17.12 10.78
N VAL A 396 -19.89 -17.78 11.86
CA VAL A 396 -21.18 -18.46 11.93
C VAL A 396 -21.95 -18.00 13.16
N TRP A 397 -23.16 -17.49 12.91
CA TRP A 397 -24.10 -17.08 13.95
C TRP A 397 -24.82 -18.30 14.50
N ILE A 398 -24.60 -18.58 15.78
CA ILE A 398 -25.21 -19.72 16.47
C ILE A 398 -26.39 -19.27 17.33
N LYS A 399 -26.37 -18.03 17.81
CA LYS A 399 -27.48 -17.41 18.55
C LYS A 399 -27.52 -15.90 18.32
N GLU A 400 -28.73 -15.37 18.19
CA GLU A 400 -29.02 -13.96 18.34
C GLU A 400 -29.93 -13.82 19.57
N ASN A 401 -29.48 -13.12 20.62
CA ASN A 401 -30.39 -12.57 21.62
C ASN A 401 -30.30 -11.03 21.59
N ASP A 402 -31.27 -10.37 22.23
CA ASP A 402 -31.42 -8.90 22.27
C ASP A 402 -30.20 -8.13 22.83
N SER A 403 -29.14 -8.81 23.26
CA SER A 403 -27.97 -8.22 23.95
C SER A 403 -26.61 -8.85 23.59
N ASN A 404 -26.56 -10.03 22.96
CA ASN A 404 -25.31 -10.72 22.59
C ASN A 404 -25.53 -11.65 21.39
N LYS A 405 -24.65 -11.55 20.39
CA LYS A 405 -24.55 -12.51 19.28
C LYS A 405 -23.50 -13.55 19.64
N TRP A 406 -23.91 -14.82 19.76
CA TRP A 406 -22.95 -15.91 19.94
C TRP A 406 -22.47 -16.31 18.56
N ILE A 407 -21.28 -15.85 18.22
CA ILE A 407 -20.65 -16.06 16.92
C ILE A 407 -19.43 -16.95 17.13
N VAL A 408 -19.25 -17.87 16.20
CA VAL A 408 -18.10 -18.76 16.14
C VAL A 408 -17.37 -18.43 14.86
N ASP A 409 -16.16 -17.91 15.00
CA ASP A 409 -15.35 -17.48 13.88
C ASP A 409 -14.41 -18.62 13.48
N PHE A 410 -14.58 -19.13 12.27
CA PHE A 410 -13.67 -20.09 11.68
C PHE A 410 -12.64 -19.37 10.81
N ARG A 411 -11.37 -19.71 11.01
CA ARG A 411 -10.26 -19.34 10.13
C ARG A 411 -9.60 -20.61 9.62
N SER A 412 -9.79 -20.86 8.33
CA SER A 412 -9.24 -22.02 7.64
C SER A 412 -9.27 -21.78 6.14
N PRO A 413 -8.30 -22.28 5.38
CA PRO A 413 -8.43 -22.35 3.93
C PRO A 413 -9.55 -23.30 3.45
N SER A 414 -10.01 -24.21 4.31
CA SER A 414 -11.14 -25.11 4.00
C SER A 414 -12.47 -24.40 4.13
N LYS A 415 -13.41 -24.72 3.25
CA LYS A 415 -14.80 -24.26 3.38
C LYS A 415 -15.50 -24.99 4.52
N ILE A 416 -15.96 -24.23 5.50
CA ILE A 416 -16.74 -24.72 6.64
C ILE A 416 -18.22 -24.69 6.27
N SER A 417 -18.94 -25.75 6.64
CA SER A 417 -20.38 -25.90 6.35
C SER A 417 -21.09 -26.73 7.40
N ASN A 418 -22.42 -26.75 7.35
CA ASN A 418 -23.28 -27.57 8.22
C ASN A 418 -22.98 -27.41 9.71
N VAL A 419 -22.70 -26.19 10.15
CA VAL A 419 -22.40 -25.89 11.55
C VAL A 419 -23.68 -26.03 12.37
N VAL A 420 -23.62 -26.86 13.40
CA VAL A 420 -24.70 -27.12 14.35
C VAL A 420 -24.13 -27.02 15.76
N TYR A 421 -24.85 -26.36 16.66
CA TYR A 421 -24.48 -26.28 18.06
C TYR A 421 -25.67 -26.55 18.96
N ASP A 422 -25.46 -27.35 19.98
CA ASP A 422 -26.45 -27.69 21.00
C ASP A 422 -26.09 -26.99 22.31
N GLU A 423 -26.89 -26.01 22.73
CA GLU A 423 -26.64 -25.23 23.95
C GLU A 423 -26.70 -26.07 25.23
N THR A 424 -27.50 -27.15 25.23
CA THR A 424 -27.70 -27.97 26.44
C THR A 424 -26.49 -28.84 26.71
N THR A 425 -25.90 -29.38 25.64
CA THR A 425 -24.76 -30.28 25.72
C THR A 425 -23.44 -29.59 25.45
N LYS A 426 -23.48 -28.33 24.96
CA LYS A 426 -22.34 -27.57 24.43
C LYS A 426 -21.60 -28.30 23.29
N MET A 427 -22.29 -29.21 22.60
CA MET A 427 -21.71 -29.92 21.48
C MET A 427 -21.77 -29.05 20.22
N MET A 428 -20.67 -29.04 19.47
CA MET A 428 -20.59 -28.41 18.15
C MET A 428 -20.23 -29.44 17.09
N GLN A 429 -20.95 -29.42 15.98
CA GLN A 429 -20.63 -30.21 14.79
C GLN A 429 -20.46 -29.29 13.59
N PHE A 430 -19.49 -29.57 12.72
CA PHE A 430 -19.36 -28.90 11.43
C PHE A 430 -18.66 -29.79 10.39
N SER A 431 -18.80 -29.45 9.11
CA SER A 431 -18.15 -30.11 7.99
C SER A 431 -17.09 -29.20 7.35
N PHE A 432 -16.06 -29.80 6.78
CA PHE A 432 -14.99 -29.10 6.07
C PHE A 432 -14.52 -29.92 4.86
N ASP A 433 -14.16 -29.24 3.77
CA ASP A 433 -13.97 -29.85 2.44
C ASP A 433 -12.53 -30.29 2.12
N ALA A 434 -11.52 -29.73 2.80
CA ALA A 434 -10.10 -30.05 2.59
C ALA A 434 -9.32 -30.17 3.92
N PRO A 435 -8.23 -30.95 3.98
CA PRO A 435 -7.48 -31.21 5.23
C PRO A 435 -6.49 -30.08 5.57
N TYR A 436 -6.98 -28.85 5.68
CA TYR A 436 -6.19 -27.71 6.16
C TYR A 436 -6.38 -27.48 7.65
N ARG A 437 -5.47 -26.69 8.23
CA ARG A 437 -5.60 -26.19 9.60
C ARG A 437 -6.94 -25.47 9.77
N ILE A 438 -7.59 -25.71 10.91
CA ILE A 438 -8.83 -25.02 11.30
C ILE A 438 -8.59 -24.36 12.64
N ILE A 439 -8.78 -23.04 12.70
CA ILE A 439 -8.80 -22.25 13.93
C ILE A 439 -10.24 -21.83 14.20
N ILE A 440 -10.67 -21.98 15.44
CA ILE A 440 -12.01 -21.62 15.89
C ILE A 440 -11.86 -20.62 17.03
N TYR A 441 -12.45 -19.43 16.88
CA TYR A 441 -12.59 -18.46 17.97
C TYR A 441 -14.05 -18.46 18.44
N MET A 442 -14.25 -18.57 19.74
CA MET A 442 -15.58 -18.56 20.33
C MET A 442 -15.54 -18.14 21.80
N SER A 443 -16.68 -17.69 22.33
CA SER A 443 -16.79 -17.45 23.78
C SER A 443 -16.49 -18.74 24.56
N THR A 444 -15.73 -18.60 25.64
CA THR A 444 -15.35 -19.72 26.52
C THR A 444 -16.57 -20.38 27.15
N ASP A 445 -17.67 -19.63 27.32
CA ASP A 445 -18.93 -20.17 27.83
C ASP A 445 -19.60 -21.17 26.88
N LEU A 446 -19.25 -21.14 25.59
CA LEU A 446 -19.74 -22.08 24.58
C LEU A 446 -19.00 -23.41 24.60
N LEU A 447 -17.88 -23.50 25.32
CA LEU A 447 -17.09 -24.71 25.38
C LEU A 447 -17.54 -25.63 26.52
N PRO A 448 -17.49 -26.95 26.30
CA PRO A 448 -17.55 -27.93 27.38
C PRO A 448 -16.34 -27.77 28.31
N GLU A 449 -16.46 -28.17 29.57
CA GLU A 449 -15.35 -28.05 30.55
C GLU A 449 -14.10 -28.83 30.15
N ASN A 450 -14.27 -29.97 29.47
CA ASN A 450 -13.19 -30.83 29.01
C ASN A 450 -13.44 -31.20 27.54
N PRO A 451 -13.13 -30.31 26.58
CA PRO A 451 -13.44 -30.52 25.19
C PRO A 451 -12.71 -31.75 24.63
N VAL A 452 -13.42 -32.54 23.83
CA VAL A 452 -12.87 -33.60 23.00
C VAL A 452 -13.20 -33.31 21.55
N VAL A 453 -12.19 -33.36 20.69
CA VAL A 453 -12.36 -33.19 19.24
C VAL A 453 -12.36 -34.57 18.57
N MET A 454 -13.45 -34.87 17.87
CA MET A 454 -13.57 -36.05 17.01
C MET A 454 -13.63 -35.61 15.54
N ILE A 455 -12.83 -36.24 14.69
CA ILE A 455 -12.86 -36.04 13.23
C ILE A 455 -13.21 -37.38 12.60
N ASN A 456 -14.31 -37.42 11.85
CA ASN A 456 -14.84 -38.65 11.24
C ASN A 456 -15.02 -39.80 12.24
N GLY A 457 -15.45 -39.47 13.47
CA GLY A 457 -15.69 -40.44 14.54
C GLY A 457 -14.43 -40.95 15.27
N GLN A 458 -13.25 -40.39 14.97
CA GLN A 458 -12.00 -40.70 15.68
C GLN A 458 -11.56 -39.50 16.50
N GLN A 459 -11.15 -39.73 17.76
CA GLN A 459 -10.54 -38.68 18.58
C GLN A 459 -9.25 -38.18 17.92
N ASN A 460 -9.10 -36.85 17.86
CA ASN A 460 -7.93 -36.18 17.30
C ASN A 460 -7.34 -35.22 18.33
N ASP A 461 -6.03 -34.97 18.20
CA ASP A 461 -5.35 -33.96 18.99
C ASP A 461 -5.76 -32.56 18.54
N PHE A 462 -5.80 -31.63 19.49
CA PHE A 462 -6.11 -30.22 19.27
C PHE A 462 -5.35 -29.37 20.28
N GLU A 463 -5.15 -28.10 19.96
CA GLU A 463 -4.61 -27.10 20.88
C GLU A 463 -5.74 -26.16 21.31
N ILE A 464 -5.72 -25.74 22.57
CA ILE A 464 -6.68 -24.78 23.10
C ILE A 464 -5.97 -23.71 23.92
N GLN A 465 -6.34 -22.45 23.66
CA GLN A 465 -5.91 -21.30 24.42
C GLN A 465 -7.13 -20.57 24.97
N HIS A 466 -7.18 -20.39 26.29
CA HIS A 466 -8.24 -19.66 26.99
C HIS A 466 -7.82 -18.22 27.32
N GLY A 467 -8.81 -17.38 27.64
CA GLY A 467 -8.56 -16.02 28.14
C GLY A 467 -8.03 -15.07 27.07
N LEU A 468 -8.34 -15.35 25.80
CA LEU A 468 -8.12 -14.42 24.71
C LEU A 468 -9.21 -13.34 24.80
N TYR A 469 -8.83 -12.06 24.77
CA TYR A 469 -9.76 -10.92 24.72
C TYR A 469 -10.92 -11.07 25.72
N ASP A 470 -10.54 -11.10 26.99
CA ASP A 470 -11.38 -11.35 28.16
C ASP A 470 -11.93 -12.78 28.25
N ASN A 471 -12.95 -13.13 27.46
CA ASN A 471 -13.70 -14.38 27.61
C ASN A 471 -13.72 -15.27 26.36
N HIS A 472 -12.79 -15.11 25.41
CA HIS A 472 -12.72 -15.96 24.23
C HIS A 472 -11.68 -17.08 24.39
N SER A 473 -11.96 -18.18 23.69
CA SER A 473 -11.07 -19.31 23.54
C SER A 473 -10.76 -19.53 22.06
N MET A 474 -9.53 -19.93 21.77
CA MET A 474 -9.09 -20.34 20.43
C MET A 474 -8.79 -21.83 20.47
N ILE A 475 -9.40 -22.56 19.53
CA ILE A 475 -9.13 -23.99 19.31
C ILE A 475 -8.45 -24.12 17.95
N GLN A 476 -7.34 -24.87 17.91
CA GLN A 476 -6.64 -25.20 16.68
C GLN A 476 -6.67 -26.71 16.43
N ILE A 477 -7.09 -27.09 15.22
CA ILE A 477 -7.22 -28.48 14.78
C ILE A 477 -6.43 -28.68 13.49
N MET A 478 -5.71 -29.80 13.40
CA MET A 478 -4.91 -30.19 12.22
C MET A 478 -5.46 -31.50 11.62
N PRO A 479 -6.54 -31.46 10.82
CA PRO A 479 -7.15 -32.65 10.24
C PRO A 479 -6.24 -33.32 9.20
N LYS A 480 -6.26 -34.66 9.16
CA LYS A 480 -5.54 -35.44 8.12
C LYS A 480 -6.35 -35.66 6.84
N ASN A 481 -7.67 -35.60 6.94
CA ASN A 481 -8.62 -35.81 5.85
C ASN A 481 -9.77 -34.82 6.00
N SER A 482 -10.45 -34.50 4.90
CA SER A 482 -11.74 -33.78 4.96
C SER A 482 -12.81 -34.58 5.69
N GLY A 483 -13.87 -33.91 6.13
CA GLY A 483 -15.01 -34.59 6.75
C GLY A 483 -15.72 -33.78 7.81
N VAL A 484 -16.10 -34.45 8.90
CA VAL A 484 -16.96 -33.89 9.96
C VAL A 484 -16.19 -33.81 11.27
N VAL A 485 -16.22 -32.64 11.90
CA VAL A 485 -15.73 -32.41 13.25
C VAL A 485 -16.91 -32.42 14.23
N LEU A 486 -16.70 -33.05 15.38
CA LEU A 486 -17.55 -32.94 16.56
C LEU A 486 -16.69 -32.53 17.75
N ILE A 487 -17.04 -31.41 18.38
CA ILE A 487 -16.47 -30.92 19.63
C ILE A 487 -17.51 -31.18 20.71
N SER A 488 -17.16 -31.93 21.75
CA SER A 488 -18.07 -32.34 22.84
C SER A 488 -17.43 -32.27 24.21
#